data_AF-A0A972RLS1-F1
#
_entry.id   AF-A0A972RLS1-F1
#
_cell.length_a   1.000
_cell.length_b   1.000
_cell.length_c   1.000
_cell.angle_alpha   90.00
_cell.angle_beta   90.00
_cell.angle_gamma   90.00
#
_symmetry.space_group_name_H-M   'P 1'
#
loop_
_entity.id
_entity.type
_entity.pdbx_description
1 polymer ?
#
loop_
_entity_poly.entity_id
_entity_poly.type
_entity_poly.pdbx_seq_one_letter_code
_entity_poly.pdbx_strand_id
1 'polypeptide(L)'
;MSKSIVKTTFVAVILGVFSLGSSQLYAGKFDVDAKLKQCQSAFAKSRDKSTPRGQANKAKQTHLELTLEILRHLNDEHAATLKKSKTLSAEQMTKDLRTMGHLLEMIAGSHMPNDADWSYVY
;
A
#
# COMPACT_ATOMS: atom_id res chain seq x y z
N MET A 1 59.59 21.65 9.13
CA MET A 1 58.14 21.42 9.26
C MET A 1 57.89 19.93 9.10
N SER A 2 57.53 19.27 10.20
CA SER A 2 57.51 17.80 10.32
C SER A 2 56.23 17.19 9.75
N LYS A 3 56.41 16.00 9.19
CA LYS A 3 55.43 15.14 8.52
C LYS A 3 54.30 14.72 9.45
N SER A 4 53.06 14.66 8.94
CA SER A 4 52.00 13.86 9.55
C SER A 4 51.38 12.96 8.49
N ILE A 5 51.69 11.67 8.62
CA ILE A 5 51.03 10.55 7.96
C ILE A 5 49.96 10.08 8.94
N VAL A 6 48.68 10.16 8.57
CA VAL A 6 47.62 9.41 9.26
C VAL A 6 46.62 8.86 8.25
N LYS A 7 46.90 7.60 7.85
CA LYS A 7 45.99 6.44 7.84
C LYS A 7 44.60 6.55 7.18
N THR A 8 44.52 5.90 6.01
CA THR A 8 43.50 4.91 5.60
C THR A 8 42.37 4.55 6.58
N THR A 9 41.11 4.72 6.13
CA THR A 9 39.99 3.75 6.24
C THR A 9 38.92 4.17 5.21
N PHE A 10 38.82 3.58 4.02
CA PHE A 10 38.11 2.34 3.67
C PHE A 10 36.65 2.24 4.16
N VAL A 11 35.79 1.88 3.20
CA VAL A 11 34.42 1.37 3.28
C VAL A 11 33.30 2.41 3.15
N ALA A 12 32.96 2.66 1.88
CA ALA A 12 31.64 3.12 1.46
C ALA A 12 30.57 2.22 2.10
N VAL A 13 29.78 2.84 2.96
CA VAL A 13 28.62 2.27 3.64
C VAL A 13 27.60 1.82 2.60
N ILE A 14 27.65 0.52 2.30
CA ILE A 14 26.51 -0.40 2.35
C ILE A 14 25.21 0.17 1.76
N LEU A 15 24.98 -0.13 0.48
CA LEU A 15 23.84 -0.92 -0.03
C LEU A 15 22.84 -1.41 1.04
N GLY A 16 22.12 -0.51 1.69
CA GLY A 16 21.33 -0.81 2.89
C GLY A 16 19.90 -0.30 2.90
N VAL A 17 19.34 0.15 1.76
CA VAL A 17 17.95 0.66 1.72
C VAL A 17 16.94 -0.42 1.30
N PHE A 18 17.37 -1.66 1.05
CA PHE A 18 16.47 -2.74 0.58
C PHE A 18 16.14 -3.84 1.61
N SER A 19 16.48 -3.69 2.89
CA SER A 19 16.22 -4.74 3.90
C SER A 19 15.35 -4.34 5.09
N LEU A 20 14.53 -3.29 4.98
CA LEU A 20 13.45 -3.07 5.95
C LEU A 20 12.19 -3.80 5.48
N GLY A 21 12.32 -5.13 5.39
CA GLY A 21 11.19 -6.02 5.55
C GLY A 21 10.71 -5.86 6.99
N SER A 22 9.80 -4.91 7.20
CA SER A 22 9.12 -4.70 8.46
C SER A 22 8.17 -5.86 8.71
N SER A 23 8.72 -6.98 9.17
CA SER A 23 7.99 -8.04 9.84
C SER A 23 7.46 -7.50 11.17
N GLN A 24 6.43 -6.67 11.11
CA GLN A 24 5.61 -6.38 12.28
C GLN A 24 4.50 -7.44 12.34
N LEU A 25 4.65 -8.28 13.36
CA LEU A 25 3.69 -9.19 13.93
C LEU A 25 2.32 -8.50 14.10
N TYR A 26 1.45 -8.62 13.11
CA TYR A 26 0.01 -8.50 13.31
C TYR A 26 -0.50 -9.89 13.68
N ALA A 27 -0.76 -10.11 14.97
CA ALA A 27 -1.30 -11.38 15.51
C ALA A 27 -2.81 -11.55 15.26
N GLY A 28 -3.33 -10.94 14.19
CA GLY A 28 -4.65 -11.20 13.62
C GLY A 28 -4.47 -11.46 12.13
N LYS A 29 -5.12 -12.49 11.59
CA LYS A 29 -5.11 -12.76 10.15
C LYS A 29 -5.56 -11.48 9.43
N PHE A 30 -4.69 -10.91 8.60
CA PHE A 30 -5.03 -9.72 7.83
C PHE A 30 -6.18 -10.07 6.90
N ASP A 31 -7.33 -9.43 7.09
CA ASP A 31 -8.52 -9.66 6.28
C ASP A 31 -8.57 -8.60 5.17
N VAL A 32 -8.03 -8.97 4.00
CA VAL A 32 -8.00 -8.12 2.80
C VAL A 32 -9.41 -7.64 2.43
N ASP A 33 -10.43 -8.50 2.53
CA ASP A 33 -11.78 -8.16 2.08
C ASP A 33 -12.43 -7.15 3.05
N ALA A 34 -12.23 -7.33 4.35
CA ALA A 34 -12.69 -6.38 5.36
C ALA A 34 -11.99 -5.01 5.21
N LYS A 35 -10.68 -5.01 4.99
CA LYS A 35 -9.89 -3.79 4.76
C LYS A 35 -10.29 -3.09 3.47
N LEU A 36 -10.54 -3.83 2.39
CA LEU A 36 -11.03 -3.29 1.12
C LEU A 36 -12.39 -2.61 1.30
N LYS A 37 -13.33 -3.21 2.04
CA LYS A 37 -14.62 -2.59 2.35
C LYS A 37 -14.48 -1.29 3.14
N GLN A 38 -13.57 -1.25 4.13
CA GLN A 38 -13.25 -0.01 4.86
C GLN A 38 -12.67 1.05 3.93
N CYS A 39 -11.79 0.65 3.01
CA CYS A 39 -11.17 1.53 2.03
C CYS A 39 -12.21 2.15 1.09
N GLN A 40 -13.14 1.34 0.58
CA GLN A 40 -14.26 1.78 -0.26
C GLN A 40 -15.20 2.75 0.48
N SER A 41 -15.52 2.47 1.73
CA SER A 41 -16.36 3.35 2.55
C SER A 41 -15.68 4.71 2.82
N ALA A 42 -14.38 4.70 3.14
CA ALA A 42 -13.61 5.92 3.31
C ALA A 42 -13.53 6.73 2.01
N PHE A 43 -13.33 6.06 0.88
CA PHE A 43 -13.34 6.70 -0.43
C PHE A 43 -14.69 7.34 -0.75
N ALA A 44 -15.80 6.61 -0.59
CA ALA A 44 -17.14 7.13 -0.80
C ALA A 44 -17.42 8.35 0.08
N LYS A 45 -17.10 8.27 1.38
CA LYS A 45 -17.25 9.39 2.32
C LYS A 45 -16.39 10.60 1.96
N SER A 46 -15.22 10.40 1.34
CA SER A 46 -14.37 11.51 0.89
C SER A 46 -14.96 12.29 -0.28
N ARG A 47 -15.86 11.66 -1.06
CA ARG A 47 -16.51 12.23 -2.25
C ARG A 47 -17.95 12.67 -2.00
N ASP A 48 -18.51 12.34 -0.85
CA ASP A 48 -19.85 12.72 -0.45
C ASP A 48 -19.97 14.24 -0.27
N LYS A 49 -20.84 14.85 -1.08
CA LYS A 49 -21.10 16.30 -1.08
C LYS A 49 -21.77 16.79 0.20
N SER A 50 -22.39 15.89 0.97
CA SER A 50 -23.04 16.21 2.25
C SER A 50 -22.09 16.13 3.45
N THR A 51 -20.91 15.51 3.28
CA THR A 51 -19.92 15.37 4.35
C THR A 51 -19.15 16.69 4.55
N PRO A 52 -19.02 17.20 5.80
CA PRO A 52 -18.24 18.41 6.07
C PRO A 52 -16.79 18.28 5.58
N ARG A 53 -16.22 19.34 5.00
CA ARG A 53 -14.89 19.32 4.37
C ARG A 53 -13.79 18.69 5.23
N GLY A 54 -13.77 18.98 6.54
CA GLY A 54 -12.80 18.38 7.46
C GLY A 54 -12.94 16.87 7.61
N GLN A 55 -14.17 16.35 7.58
CA GLN A 55 -14.43 14.90 7.59
C GLN A 55 -14.11 14.25 6.25
N ALA A 56 -14.41 14.93 5.13
CA ALA A 56 -14.06 14.45 3.78
C ALA A 56 -12.54 14.31 3.61
N ASN A 57 -11.76 15.29 4.09
CA ASN A 57 -10.30 15.22 4.09
C ASN A 57 -9.76 14.07 4.95
N LYS A 58 -10.32 13.85 6.15
CA LYS A 58 -9.97 12.70 7.00
C LYS A 58 -10.28 11.38 6.29
N ALA A 59 -11.45 11.27 5.67
CA ALA A 59 -11.85 10.09 4.92
C ALA A 59 -10.92 9.83 3.71
N LYS A 60 -10.48 10.89 3.01
CA LYS A 60 -9.48 10.79 1.93
C LYS A 60 -8.15 10.24 2.46
N GLN A 61 -7.66 10.75 3.59
CA GLN A 61 -6.44 10.26 4.20
C GLN A 61 -6.57 8.78 4.61
N THR A 62 -7.68 8.41 5.25
CA THR A 62 -7.96 7.01 5.62
C THR A 62 -8.02 6.10 4.39
N HIS A 63 -8.62 6.53 3.29
CA HIS A 63 -8.63 5.79 2.04
C HIS A 63 -7.20 5.50 1.52
N LEU A 64 -6.32 6.50 1.51
CA LEU A 64 -4.92 6.33 1.07
C LEU A 64 -4.13 5.43 2.02
N GLU A 65 -4.29 5.59 3.33
CA GLU A 65 -3.65 4.74 4.35
C GLU A 65 -4.05 3.26 4.17
N LEU A 66 -5.35 2.98 4.04
CA LEU A 66 -5.86 1.63 3.82
C LEU A 66 -5.38 1.05 2.48
N THR A 67 -5.30 1.88 1.44
CA THR A 67 -4.80 1.45 0.13
C THR A 67 -3.34 0.99 0.24
N LEU A 68 -2.48 1.78 0.89
CA LEU A 68 -1.09 1.41 1.12
C LEU A 68 -0.96 0.18 2.01
N GLU A 69 -1.80 0.06 3.05
CA GLU A 69 -1.83 -1.09 3.95
C GLU A 69 -2.13 -2.38 3.18
N ILE A 70 -3.16 -2.39 2.34
CA ILE A 70 -3.54 -3.56 1.53
C ILE A 70 -2.45 -3.90 0.52
N LEU A 71 -1.93 -2.91 -0.23
CA LEU A 71 -0.89 -3.15 -1.24
C LEU A 71 0.40 -3.71 -0.62
N ARG A 72 0.81 -3.19 0.54
CA ARG A 72 1.97 -3.71 1.28
C ARG A 72 1.75 -5.15 1.72
N HIS A 73 0.59 -5.46 2.27
CA HIS A 73 0.26 -6.81 2.69
C HIS A 73 0.33 -7.80 1.52
N LEU A 74 -0.32 -7.48 0.39
CA LEU A 74 -0.29 -8.33 -0.79
C LEU A 74 1.14 -8.54 -1.30
N ASN A 75 1.94 -7.47 -1.37
CA ASN A 75 3.34 -7.57 -1.77
C ASN A 75 4.17 -8.45 -0.83
N ASP A 76 3.95 -8.33 0.49
CA ASP A 76 4.65 -9.14 1.49
C ASP A 76 4.26 -10.62 1.41
N GLU A 77 2.98 -10.94 1.19
CA GLU A 77 2.52 -12.32 0.98
C GLU A 77 3.10 -12.93 -0.32
N HIS A 78 3.15 -12.15 -1.40
CA HIS A 78 3.75 -12.56 -2.66
C HIS A 78 5.25 -12.84 -2.49
N ALA A 79 5.98 -11.93 -1.84
CA ALA A 79 7.40 -12.08 -1.56
C ALA A 79 7.68 -13.29 -0.64
N ALA A 80 6.84 -13.51 0.38
CA ALA A 80 6.96 -14.67 1.28
C ALA A 80 6.68 -16.00 0.55
N THR A 81 5.77 -15.99 -0.42
CA THR A 81 5.44 -17.16 -1.25
C THR A 81 6.60 -17.50 -2.19
N LEU A 82 7.17 -16.48 -2.85
CA LEU A 82 8.35 -16.63 -3.72
C LEU A 82 9.59 -17.12 -2.96
N LYS A 83 9.84 -16.62 -1.73
CA LYS A 83 10.95 -17.11 -0.88
C LYS A 83 10.85 -18.60 -0.55
N LYS A 84 9.64 -19.17 -0.57
CA LYS A 84 9.40 -20.60 -0.34
C LYS A 84 9.45 -21.41 -1.64
N SER A 85 9.87 -20.80 -2.76
CA SER A 85 9.82 -21.38 -4.12
C SER A 85 8.44 -21.91 -4.49
N LYS A 86 7.39 -21.32 -3.92
CA LYS A 86 6.01 -21.62 -4.23
C LYS A 86 5.47 -20.56 -5.18
N THR A 87 4.53 -20.94 -6.01
CA THR A 87 3.70 -20.01 -6.77
C THR A 87 2.37 -19.83 -6.04
N LEU A 88 1.78 -18.65 -6.16
CA LEU A 88 0.39 -18.46 -5.74
C LEU A 88 -0.52 -19.32 -6.62
N SER A 89 -1.65 -19.77 -6.07
CA SER A 89 -2.68 -20.41 -6.90
C SER A 89 -3.25 -19.40 -7.89
N ALA A 90 -3.77 -19.87 -9.02
CA ALA A 90 -4.42 -19.00 -10.01
C ALA A 90 -5.60 -18.23 -9.40
N GLU A 91 -6.33 -18.86 -8.47
CA GLU A 91 -7.43 -18.24 -7.73
C GLU A 91 -6.95 -17.09 -6.84
N GLN A 92 -5.89 -17.31 -6.06
CA GLN A 92 -5.32 -16.28 -5.19
C GLN A 92 -4.75 -15.13 -6.01
N MET A 93 -4.00 -15.44 -7.08
CA MET A 93 -3.48 -14.44 -8.02
C MET A 93 -4.60 -13.58 -8.61
N THR A 94 -5.70 -14.20 -9.05
CA THR A 94 -6.85 -13.50 -9.60
C THR A 94 -7.52 -12.59 -8.56
N LYS A 95 -7.66 -13.08 -7.33
CA LYS A 95 -8.22 -12.28 -6.22
C LYS A 95 -7.35 -11.05 -5.91
N ASP A 96 -6.04 -11.24 -5.84
CA ASP A 96 -5.10 -10.16 -5.53
C ASP A 96 -5.08 -9.12 -6.66
N LEU A 97 -5.05 -9.56 -7.93
CA LEU A 97 -5.11 -8.67 -9.09
C LEU A 97 -6.40 -7.84 -9.12
N ARG A 98 -7.56 -8.44 -8.82
CA ARG A 98 -8.83 -7.71 -8.71
C ARG A 98 -8.80 -6.68 -7.60
N THR A 99 -8.24 -7.04 -6.45
CA THR A 99 -8.09 -6.13 -5.31
C THR A 99 -7.20 -4.94 -5.68
N MET A 100 -6.03 -5.19 -6.27
CA MET A 100 -5.13 -4.14 -6.75
C MET A 100 -5.80 -3.25 -7.80
N GLY A 101 -6.54 -3.84 -8.74
CA GLY A 101 -7.33 -3.10 -9.74
C GLY A 101 -8.32 -2.13 -9.11
N HIS A 102 -9.14 -2.59 -8.16
CA HIS A 102 -10.08 -1.72 -7.45
C HIS A 102 -9.39 -0.61 -6.66
N LEU A 103 -8.24 -0.88 -6.04
CA LEU A 103 -7.48 0.15 -5.35
C LEU A 103 -6.97 1.23 -6.33
N LEU A 104 -6.46 0.82 -7.49
CA LEU A 104 -6.01 1.74 -8.54
C LEU A 104 -7.16 2.58 -9.10
N GLU A 105 -8.34 1.98 -9.30
CA GLU A 105 -9.55 2.69 -9.74
C GLU A 105 -9.95 3.79 -8.74
N MET A 106 -9.95 3.50 -7.44
CA MET A 106 -10.27 4.50 -6.41
C MET A 106 -9.20 5.59 -6.30
N ILE A 107 -7.91 5.25 -6.48
CA ILE A 107 -6.85 6.26 -6.56
C ILE A 107 -7.09 7.17 -7.76
N ALA A 108 -7.34 6.61 -8.95
CA ALA A 108 -7.65 7.40 -10.13
C ALA A 108 -8.87 8.30 -9.91
N GLY A 109 -9.93 7.75 -9.31
CA GLY A 109 -11.12 8.50 -8.90
C GLY A 109 -10.86 9.63 -7.90
N SER A 110 -9.86 9.49 -7.03
CA SER A 110 -9.43 10.55 -6.11
C SER A 110 -8.83 11.77 -6.80
N HIS A 111 -8.41 11.62 -8.07
CA HIS A 111 -7.91 12.70 -8.93
C HIS A 111 -8.97 13.24 -9.90
N MET A 112 -10.15 12.62 -9.97
CA MET A 112 -11.26 13.09 -10.78
C MET A 112 -12.13 14.11 -10.01
N PRO A 113 -12.83 15.02 -10.72
CA PRO A 113 -13.87 15.88 -10.13
C PRO A 113 -14.87 15.08 -9.29
N ASN A 114 -15.39 15.66 -8.20
CA ASN A 114 -16.28 14.96 -7.26
C ASN A 114 -17.62 14.50 -7.87
N ASP A 115 -18.01 15.07 -9.01
CA ASP A 115 -19.20 14.75 -9.81
C ASP A 115 -18.93 13.76 -10.95
N ALA A 116 -17.68 13.38 -11.18
CA ALA A 116 -17.34 12.33 -12.13
C ALA A 116 -17.87 10.98 -11.62
N ASP A 117 -18.57 10.26 -12.51
CA ASP A 117 -18.94 8.87 -12.30
C ASP A 117 -17.67 8.03 -12.23
N TRP A 118 -17.51 7.28 -11.15
CA TRP A 118 -16.36 6.45 -10.88
C TRP A 118 -16.86 5.02 -10.70
N SER A 119 -16.90 4.24 -11.78
CA SER A 119 -17.29 2.84 -11.69
C SER A 119 -16.88 2.12 -12.97
N TYR A 120 -16.31 0.92 -12.84
CA TYR A 120 -16.20 -0.07 -13.92
C TYR A 120 -17.32 -1.13 -13.85
N VAL A 121 -18.25 -1.01 -12.92
CA VAL A 121 -19.46 -1.84 -12.86
C VAL A 121 -20.58 -1.09 -13.56
N TYR A 122 -20.74 -1.38 -14.86
CA TYR A 122 -22.05 -1.47 -15.50
C TYR A 122 -22.51 -2.92 -15.48
#